data_AF-A7HZD0-F1
#
_entry.id   AF-A7HZD0-F1
#
_cell.length_a   1.000
_cell.length_b   1.000
_cell.length_c   1.000
_cell.angle_alpha   90.00
_cell.angle_beta   90.00
_cell.angle_gamma   90.00
#
_symmetry.space_group_name_H-M   'P 1'
#
loop_
_entity.id
_entity.type
_entity.pdbx_description
1 polymer ?
#
loop_
_entity_poly.entity_id
_entity_poly.type
_entity_poly.pdbx_seq_one_letter_code
_entity_poly.pdbx_strand_id
1 'polypeptide(L)'
;MKSYKSIRKTIRFTDDEFSTIKEKMELGNYSNFTEFALHSMINKKPSKAKSINKEYLLELNRIGNNLNQLTRKLNKGDRLNNLSLSAIIDIRDSINSLKEKI
;
A
#
# COMPACT_ATOMS: atom_id res chain seq x y z
N MET A 1 -12.45 8.47 40.49
CA MET A 1 -13.83 8.77 40.04
C MET A 1 -14.27 7.68 39.07
N LYS A 2 -15.39 7.00 39.30
CA LYS A 2 -15.87 5.91 38.42
C LYS A 2 -16.23 6.53 37.05
N SER A 3 -15.53 6.15 35.99
CA SER A 3 -15.82 6.63 34.64
C SER A 3 -16.98 5.83 34.06
N TYR A 4 -18.10 6.49 33.80
CA TYR A 4 -19.25 5.86 33.17
C TYR A 4 -19.09 5.88 31.64
N LYS A 5 -19.34 4.74 30.98
CA LYS A 5 -19.38 4.66 29.51
C LYS A 5 -20.64 5.37 28.99
N SER A 6 -20.60 6.69 28.85
CA SER A 6 -21.75 7.54 28.46
C SER A 6 -21.89 7.72 26.95
N ILE A 7 -20.83 7.50 26.17
CA ILE A 7 -20.83 7.70 24.72
C ILE A 7 -21.36 6.46 24.02
N ARG A 8 -22.47 6.60 23.30
CA ARG A 8 -23.03 5.57 22.41
C ARG A 8 -22.73 5.90 20.95
N LYS A 9 -22.34 4.90 20.17
CA LYS A 9 -22.21 4.96 18.71
C LYS A 9 -22.99 3.79 18.10
N THR A 10 -23.61 4.03 16.95
CA THR A 10 -24.37 3.02 16.21
C THR A 10 -23.65 2.72 14.91
N ILE A 11 -23.50 1.43 14.60
CA ILE A 11 -22.88 0.92 13.38
C ILE A 11 -23.92 0.03 12.70
N ARG A 12 -24.02 0.12 11.38
CA ARG A 12 -24.87 -0.75 10.56
C ARG A 12 -24.00 -1.75 9.83
N PHE A 13 -24.50 -2.98 9.70
CA PHE A 13 -23.83 -4.06 8.99
C PHE A 13 -24.80 -4.65 7.97
N THR A 14 -24.24 -5.18 6.89
CA THR A 14 -24.91 -6.20 6.08
C THR A 14 -24.89 -7.54 6.82
N ASP A 15 -25.74 -8.48 6.40
CA ASP A 15 -25.81 -9.81 7.01
C ASP A 15 -24.48 -10.57 6.90
N ASP A 16 -23.78 -10.44 5.76
CA ASP A 16 -22.48 -11.08 5.51
C ASP A 16 -21.37 -10.51 6.41
N GLU A 17 -21.33 -9.18 6.56
CA GLU A 17 -20.38 -8.52 7.46
C GLU A 17 -20.60 -8.96 8.91
N PHE A 18 -21.86 -9.02 9.35
CA PHE A 18 -22.18 -9.41 10.72
C PHE A 18 -21.89 -10.89 10.98
N SER A 19 -22.13 -11.76 9.99
CA SER A 19 -21.78 -13.19 10.06
C SER A 19 -20.27 -13.38 10.22
N THR A 20 -19.48 -12.67 9.42
CA THR A 20 -18.01 -12.66 9.52
C THR A 20 -17.53 -12.18 10.89
N ILE A 21 -18.22 -11.18 11.47
CA ILE A 21 -17.91 -10.66 12.80
C ILE A 21 -18.19 -11.71 13.87
N LYS A 22 -19.32 -12.42 13.80
CA LYS A 22 -19.67 -13.49 14.75
C LYS A 22 -18.63 -14.61 14.75
N GLU A 23 -18.24 -15.09 13.59
CA GLU A 23 -17.20 -16.13 13.48
C GLU A 23 -15.89 -15.69 14.16
N LYS A 24 -15.46 -14.43 13.94
CA LYS A 24 -14.26 -13.88 14.58
C LYS A 24 -14.41 -13.70 16.09
N MET A 25 -15.62 -13.40 16.56
CA MET A 25 -15.90 -13.32 17.99
C MET A 25 -15.78 -14.68 18.66
N GLU A 26 -16.36 -15.71 18.05
CA GLU A 26 -16.31 -17.09 18.53
C GLU A 26 -14.87 -17.61 18.55
N LEU A 27 -14.12 -17.42 17.46
CA LEU A 27 -12.70 -17.78 17.38
C LEU A 27 -11.85 -17.05 18.43
N GLY A 28 -12.22 -15.83 18.80
CA GLY A 28 -11.53 -15.02 19.80
C GLY A 28 -12.03 -15.21 21.23
N ASN A 29 -13.00 -16.09 21.47
CA ASN A 29 -13.64 -16.32 22.78
C ASN A 29 -14.22 -15.05 23.45
N TYR A 30 -14.77 -14.11 22.66
CA TYR A 30 -15.40 -12.90 23.21
C TYR A 30 -16.85 -13.18 23.63
N SER A 31 -17.25 -12.65 24.79
CA SER A 31 -18.58 -12.92 25.35
C SER A 31 -19.70 -12.09 24.70
N ASN A 32 -19.36 -10.95 24.09
CA ASN A 32 -20.33 -10.09 23.39
C ASN A 32 -19.66 -9.17 22.36
N PHE A 33 -20.50 -8.62 21.46
CA PHE A 33 -20.03 -7.76 20.37
C PHE A 33 -19.32 -6.49 20.85
N THR A 34 -19.82 -5.88 21.93
CA THR A 34 -19.23 -4.63 22.45
C THR A 34 -17.79 -4.84 22.91
N GLU A 35 -17.53 -5.95 23.59
CA GLU A 35 -16.19 -6.33 24.04
C GLU A 35 -15.25 -6.59 22.85
N PHE A 36 -15.68 -7.41 21.90
CA PHE A 36 -14.93 -7.68 20.68
C PHE A 36 -14.62 -6.42 19.88
N ALA A 37 -15.62 -5.57 19.66
CA ALA A 37 -15.49 -4.35 18.88
C ALA A 37 -14.53 -3.35 19.55
N LEU A 38 -14.67 -3.13 20.85
CA LEU A 38 -13.78 -2.23 21.59
C LEU A 38 -12.35 -2.77 21.62
N HIS A 39 -12.16 -4.05 21.94
CA HIS A 39 -10.82 -4.66 21.95
C HIS A 39 -10.17 -4.56 20.57
N SER A 40 -10.93 -4.85 19.50
CA SER A 40 -10.45 -4.73 18.12
C SER A 40 -10.10 -3.29 17.76
N MET A 41 -10.93 -2.30 18.10
CA MET A 41 -10.71 -0.89 17.75
C MET A 41 -9.55 -0.25 18.52
N ILE A 42 -9.36 -0.64 19.78
CA ILE A 42 -8.30 -0.08 20.64
C ILE A 42 -6.95 -0.70 20.30
N ASN A 43 -6.90 -2.03 20.13
CA ASN A 43 -5.63 -2.74 20.01
C ASN A 43 -5.13 -2.86 18.57
N LYS A 44 -6.02 -2.73 17.58
CA LYS A 44 -5.61 -2.69 16.18
C LYS A 44 -5.15 -1.28 15.85
N LYS A 45 -3.84 -1.13 15.59
CA LYS A 45 -3.34 0.07 14.92
C LYS A 45 -4.15 0.24 13.63
N PRO A 46 -4.76 1.42 13.37
CA PRO A 46 -5.30 1.71 12.06
C PRO A 46 -4.17 1.40 11.08
N SER A 47 -4.42 0.49 10.14
CA SER A 47 -3.46 0.28 9.08
C SER A 47 -3.36 1.64 8.39
N LYS A 48 -2.27 2.37 8.62
CA LYS A 48 -1.81 3.32 7.61
C LYS A 48 -1.72 2.45 6.37
N ALA A 49 -2.64 2.65 5.42
CA ALA A 49 -2.66 1.95 4.16
C ALA A 49 -1.20 1.81 3.73
N LYS A 50 -0.70 0.57 3.52
CA LYS A 50 0.71 0.30 3.23
C LYS A 50 1.19 1.40 2.31
N SER A 51 1.90 2.37 2.87
CA SER A 51 2.27 3.55 2.13
C SER A 51 3.28 3.01 1.16
N ILE A 52 2.87 2.79 -0.10
CA ILE A 52 3.83 2.66 -1.20
C ILE A 52 4.82 3.77 -0.95
N ASN A 53 6.09 3.43 -0.76
CA ASN A 53 7.07 4.44 -0.43
C ASN A 53 7.05 5.43 -1.59
N LYS A 54 6.57 6.64 -1.31
CA LYS A 54 6.31 7.66 -2.32
C LYS A 54 7.59 8.02 -3.07
N GLU A 55 8.72 7.88 -2.40
CA GLU A 55 10.06 8.02 -2.98
C GLU A 55 10.32 6.95 -4.05
N TYR A 56 10.08 5.68 -3.74
CA TYR A 56 10.23 4.59 -4.72
C TYR A 56 9.27 4.73 -5.89
N LEU A 57 8.03 5.18 -5.65
CA LEU A 57 7.07 5.43 -6.73
C LEU A 57 7.56 6.54 -7.67
N LEU A 58 8.17 7.59 -7.11
CA LEU A 58 8.71 8.71 -7.87
C LEU A 58 9.97 8.30 -8.66
N GLU A 59 10.82 7.47 -8.08
CA GLU A 59 12.00 6.91 -8.75
C GLU A 59 11.59 5.98 -9.92
N LEU A 60 10.63 5.08 -9.71
CA LEU A 60 10.04 4.24 -10.77
C LEU A 60 9.43 5.08 -11.90
N ASN A 61 8.74 6.18 -11.57
CA ASN A 61 8.16 7.06 -12.58
C ASN A 61 9.25 7.69 -13.47
N ARG A 62 10.35 8.16 -12.87
CA ARG A 62 11.51 8.70 -13.61
C ARG A 62 12.15 7.66 -14.52
N ILE A 63 12.38 6.45 -14.00
CA ILE A 63 12.91 5.31 -14.78
C ILE A 63 12.00 5.02 -15.98
N GLY A 64 10.69 4.92 -15.76
CA GLY A 64 9.70 4.67 -16.81
C GLY A 64 9.68 5.77 -17.88
N ASN A 65 9.78 7.04 -17.47
CA ASN A 65 9.83 8.16 -18.41
C ASN A 65 11.10 8.14 -19.28
N ASN A 66 12.25 7.81 -18.70
CA ASN A 66 13.51 7.70 -19.46
C ASN A 66 13.45 6.55 -20.47
N LEU A 67 12.90 5.41 -20.07
CA LEU A 67 12.69 4.25 -20.95
C LEU A 67 11.74 4.61 -22.10
N ASN A 68 10.62 5.28 -21.81
CA ASN A 68 9.65 5.69 -22.82
C ASN A 68 10.25 6.70 -23.82
N GLN A 69 11.12 7.60 -23.36
CA GLN A 69 11.83 8.52 -24.25
C GLN A 69 12.77 7.78 -25.22
N LEU A 70 13.52 6.79 -24.74
CA LEU A 70 14.36 5.95 -25.59
C LEU A 70 13.54 5.18 -26.61
N THR A 71 12.47 4.52 -26.17
CA THR A 71 11.58 3.76 -27.06
C THR A 71 10.97 4.65 -28.14
N ARG A 72 10.55 5.87 -27.80
CA ARG A 72 10.01 6.84 -28.77
C ARG A 72 11.05 7.26 -29.81
N LYS A 73 12.32 7.46 -29.42
CA LYS A 73 13.40 7.76 -30.37
C LYS A 73 13.63 6.60 -31.33
N LEU A 74 13.76 5.39 -30.79
CA LEU A 74 13.96 4.17 -31.59
C LEU A 74 12.80 3.93 -32.57
N ASN A 75 11.55 4.10 -32.12
CA ASN A 75 10.37 3.95 -32.97
C ASN A 75 10.28 5.00 -34.09
N LYS A 76 10.94 6.16 -33.94
CA LYS A 76 11.05 7.18 -35.00
C LYS A 76 12.15 6.86 -36.02
N GLY A 77 12.87 5.75 -35.85
CA GLY A 77 13.97 5.35 -36.72
C GLY A 77 15.33 5.92 -36.31
N ASP A 78 15.42 6.57 -35.14
CA ASP A 78 16.73 6.96 -34.60
C ASP A 78 17.56 5.70 -34.34
N ARG A 79 18.82 5.72 -34.78
CA ARG A 79 19.76 4.64 -34.51
C ARG A 79 20.30 4.74 -33.09
N LEU A 80 20.55 3.59 -32.48
CA LEU A 80 21.30 3.53 -31.22
C LEU A 80 22.69 4.14 -31.43
N ASN A 81 22.96 5.21 -30.70
CA ASN A 81 24.27 5.86 -30.64
C ASN A 81 24.84 5.77 -29.23
N ASN A 82 26.09 6.18 -29.03
CA ASN A 82 26.75 6.12 -27.72
C ASN A 82 25.96 6.83 -26.61
N LEU A 83 25.26 7.91 -26.93
CA LEU A 83 24.40 8.62 -25.97
C LEU A 83 23.18 7.78 -25.56
N SER A 84 22.54 7.10 -26.51
CA SER A 84 21.40 6.21 -26.24
C SER A 84 21.84 4.98 -25.46
N LEU A 85 23.05 4.47 -25.74
CA LEU A 85 23.65 3.36 -25.01
C LEU A 85 23.98 3.75 -23.57
N SER A 86 24.54 4.95 -23.35
CA SER A 86 24.76 5.50 -22.01
C SER A 86 23.45 5.60 -21.22
N ALA A 87 22.39 6.14 -21.84
CA ALA A 87 21.09 6.26 -21.18
C ALA A 87 20.49 4.88 -20.78
N ILE A 88 20.75 3.83 -21.55
CA ILE A 88 20.34 2.45 -21.18
C ILE A 88 21.11 1.96 -19.96
N ILE A 89 22.41 2.24 -19.88
CA ILE A 89 23.25 1.91 -18.72
C ILE A 89 22.75 2.66 -17.49
N ASP A 90 22.47 3.96 -17.60
CA ASP A 90 21.97 4.77 -16.49
C ASP A 90 20.61 4.26 -15.95
N ILE A 91 19.72 3.85 -16.85
CA ILE A 91 18.43 3.24 -16.48
C ILE A 91 18.65 1.93 -15.73
N ARG A 92 19.56 1.07 -16.22
CA ARG A 92 19.90 -0.20 -15.58
C ARG A 92 20.45 0.03 -14.17
N ASP A 93 21.35 0.98 -14.01
CA ASP A 93 21.99 1.26 -12.72
C ASP A 93 20.99 1.86 -11.73
N SER A 94 20.07 2.72 -12.19
CA SER A 94 18.97 3.23 -11.39
C SER A 94 18.05 2.11 -10.90
N ILE A 95 17.71 1.14 -11.77
CA ILE A 95 16.90 -0.03 -11.41
C ILE A 95 17.63 -0.91 -10.37
N ASN A 96 18.93 -1.16 -10.56
CA ASN A 96 19.73 -1.95 -9.62
C ASN A 96 19.81 -1.26 -8.25
N SER A 97 20.05 0.05 -8.22
CA SER A 97 20.08 0.82 -6.96
C SER A 97 18.74 0.77 -6.23
N LEU A 98 17.62 0.84 -6.96
CA LEU A 98 16.29 0.72 -6.37
C LEU A 98 16.05 -0.70 -5.82
N LYS A 99 16.52 -1.74 -6.52
CA LYS A 99 16.39 -3.14 -6.07
C LYS A 99 17.11 -3.41 -4.76
N GLU A 100 18.30 -2.84 -4.55
CA GLU A 100 19.07 -2.99 -3.30
C GLU A 100 18.42 -2.29 -2.09
N LYS A 101 17.46 -1.37 -2.34
CA LYS A 101 16.77 -0.59 -1.29
C LYS A 101 15.43 -1.20 -0.86
N ILE A 102 14.94 -2.23 -1.56
CA ILE A 102 13.65 -2.91 -1.29
C ILE A 102 13.92 -4.20 -0.52
#